data_AF-A0A2W5U9A8-F1
#
_entry.id   AF-A0A2W5U9A8-F1
#
_cell.length_a   1.000
_cell.length_b   1.000
_cell.length_c   1.000
_cell.angle_alpha   90.00
_cell.angle_beta   90.00
_cell.angle_gamma   90.00
#
_symmetry.space_group_name_H-M   'P 1'
#
loop_
_entity.id
_entity.type
_entity.pdbx_description
1 polymer ?
#
loop_
_entity_poly.entity_id
_entity_poly.type
_entity_poly.pdbx_seq_one_letter_code
_entity_poly.pdbx_strand_id
1 'polypeptide(L)'
;MTALKTPAAKAAAAKIASAEELKAKAEEARKARVALLSELTAEHEDNNHFHLRPAMVERWQADRKLKIREKGDVTIITLAGIKAESTAGLQMALNNWAMAARREINELESA
;
A
#
# COMPACT_ATOMS: atom_id res chain seq x y z
N MET A 1 -47.85 -23.56 -19.46
CA MET A 1 -46.40 -23.58 -19.74
C MET A 1 -45.67 -22.97 -18.56
N THR A 2 -45.33 -23.79 -17.56
CA THR A 2 -44.62 -23.35 -16.36
C THR A 2 -43.12 -23.41 -16.64
N ALA A 3 -42.50 -22.25 -16.81
CA ALA A 3 -41.06 -22.13 -16.95
C ALA A 3 -40.39 -22.58 -15.64
N LEU A 4 -39.82 -23.78 -15.66
CA LEU A 4 -38.92 -24.29 -14.61
C LEU A 4 -37.72 -23.35 -14.54
N LYS A 5 -37.74 -22.38 -13.61
CA LYS A 5 -36.53 -21.64 -13.21
C LYS A 5 -35.64 -22.63 -12.46
N THR A 6 -34.75 -23.27 -13.20
CA THR A 6 -33.83 -24.30 -12.71
C THR A 6 -32.99 -23.74 -11.55
N PRO A 7 -32.95 -24.39 -10.37
CA PRO A 7 -32.14 -23.93 -9.22
C PRO A 7 -30.65 -23.77 -9.55
N ALA A 8 -30.14 -24.50 -10.55
CA ALA A 8 -28.79 -24.34 -11.09
C ALA A 8 -28.53 -22.96 -11.74
N ALA A 9 -29.50 -22.39 -12.45
CA ALA A 9 -29.38 -21.07 -13.07
C ALA A 9 -29.35 -19.95 -12.01
N LYS A 10 -30.12 -20.11 -10.93
CA LYS A 10 -30.14 -19.17 -9.80
C LYS A 10 -28.85 -19.24 -8.97
N ALA A 11 -28.29 -20.44 -8.79
CA ALA A 11 -27.00 -20.64 -8.13
C ALA A 11 -25.81 -20.11 -8.95
N ALA A 12 -25.85 -20.25 -10.29
CA ALA A 12 -24.84 -19.67 -11.18
C ALA A 12 -24.88 -18.13 -11.17
N ALA A 13 -26.08 -17.53 -11.22
CA ALA A 13 -26.25 -16.08 -11.13
C ALA A 13 -25.75 -15.51 -9.78
N ALA A 14 -26.01 -16.20 -8.67
CA ALA A 14 -25.51 -15.79 -7.35
C ALA A 14 -23.97 -15.88 -7.25
N LYS A 15 -23.34 -16.88 -7.88
CA LYS A 15 -21.88 -16.99 -7.94
C LYS A 15 -21.25 -15.89 -8.79
N ILE A 16 -21.88 -15.51 -9.91
CA ILE A 16 -21.40 -14.43 -10.76
C ILE A 16 -21.52 -13.09 -10.04
N ALA A 17 -22.66 -12.82 -9.39
CA ALA A 17 -22.85 -11.61 -8.57
C ALA A 17 -21.81 -11.51 -7.44
N SER A 18 -21.53 -12.62 -6.75
CA SER A 18 -20.47 -12.66 -5.73
C SER A 18 -19.06 -12.44 -6.30
N ALA A 19 -18.78 -12.94 -7.51
CA ALA A 19 -17.51 -12.69 -8.19
C ALA A 19 -17.35 -11.23 -8.64
N GLU A 20 -18.43 -10.58 -9.07
CA GLU A 20 -18.45 -9.14 -9.41
C GLU A 20 -18.27 -8.28 -8.16
N GLU A 21 -18.93 -8.60 -7.06
CA GLU A 21 -18.74 -7.92 -5.77
C GLU A 21 -17.30 -8.05 -5.26
N LEU A 22 -16.69 -9.23 -5.40
CA LEU A 22 -15.29 -9.46 -5.03
C LEU A 22 -14.33 -8.65 -5.92
N LYS A 23 -14.60 -8.57 -7.23
CA LYS A 23 -13.81 -7.72 -8.15
C LYS A 23 -13.94 -6.24 -7.80
N ALA A 24 -15.15 -5.77 -7.51
CA ALA A 24 -15.38 -4.37 -7.11
C ALA A 24 -14.63 -4.02 -5.82
N LYS A 25 -14.67 -4.90 -4.82
CA LYS A 25 -13.90 -4.71 -3.57
C LYS A 25 -12.40 -4.75 -3.79
N ALA A 26 -11.91 -5.63 -4.66
CA ALA A 26 -10.49 -5.69 -5.01
C ALA A 26 -10.02 -4.40 -5.69
N GLU A 27 -10.83 -3.87 -6.60
CA GLU A 27 -10.54 -2.59 -7.29
C GLU A 27 -10.59 -1.40 -6.32
N GLU A 28 -11.55 -1.37 -5.40
CA GLU A 28 -11.61 -0.34 -4.36
C GLU A 28 -10.41 -0.40 -3.42
N ALA A 29 -10.03 -1.60 -2.97
CA ALA A 29 -8.84 -1.80 -2.14
C ALA A 29 -7.56 -1.38 -2.88
N ARG A 30 -7.45 -1.67 -4.17
CA ARG A 30 -6.35 -1.25 -5.04
C ARG A 30 -6.27 0.28 -5.14
N LYS A 31 -7.38 0.96 -5.40
CA LYS A 31 -7.42 2.44 -5.45
C LYS A 31 -7.04 3.07 -4.11
N ALA A 32 -7.58 2.55 -3.01
CA ALA A 32 -7.23 3.01 -1.67
C ALA A 32 -5.74 2.79 -1.37
N ARG A 33 -5.18 1.69 -1.85
CA ARG A 33 -3.76 1.37 -1.71
C ARG A 33 -2.87 2.33 -2.48
N VAL A 34 -3.18 2.59 -3.75
CA VAL A 34 -2.45 3.58 -4.57
C VAL A 34 -2.52 4.95 -3.92
N ALA A 35 -3.71 5.42 -3.53
CA ALA A 35 -3.89 6.72 -2.90
C ALA A 35 -3.04 6.88 -1.62
N LEU A 36 -3.03 5.87 -0.75
CA LEU A 36 -2.22 5.89 0.47
C LEU A 36 -0.72 5.96 0.16
N LEU A 37 -0.23 5.14 -0.78
CA LEU A 37 1.19 5.13 -1.12
C LEU A 37 1.60 6.44 -1.80
N SER A 38 0.78 6.96 -2.71
CA SER A 38 1.01 8.25 -3.38
C SER A 38 1.11 9.39 -2.36
N GLU A 39 0.17 9.47 -1.40
CA GLU A 39 0.19 10.47 -0.32
C GLU A 39 1.51 10.42 0.46
N LEU A 40 1.90 9.24 0.95
CA LEU A 40 3.10 9.08 1.76
C LEU A 40 4.38 9.32 0.95
N THR A 41 4.41 8.96 -0.34
CA THR A 41 5.57 9.25 -1.20
C THR A 41 5.71 10.74 -1.49
N ALA A 42 4.61 11.45 -1.74
CA ALA A 42 4.63 12.91 -1.92
C ALA A 42 5.07 13.62 -0.63
N GLU A 43 4.53 13.19 0.51
CA GLU A 43 4.94 13.71 1.82
C GLU A 43 6.43 13.48 2.09
N HIS A 44 6.99 12.32 1.70
CA HIS A 44 8.43 12.09 1.77
C HIS A 44 9.21 13.09 0.91
N GLU A 45 8.84 13.26 -0.35
CA GLU A 45 9.52 14.17 -1.29
C GLU A 45 9.55 15.61 -0.79
N ASP A 46 8.40 16.12 -0.32
CA ASP A 46 8.26 17.46 0.24
C ASP A 46 9.14 17.66 1.49
N ASN A 47 9.44 16.59 2.23
CA ASN A 47 10.21 16.64 3.46
C ASN A 47 11.67 16.22 3.30
N ASN A 48 12.10 15.79 2.12
CA ASN A 48 13.42 15.21 1.86
C ASN A 48 14.35 16.10 1.01
N HIS A 49 13.99 17.36 0.76
CA HIS A 49 14.74 18.23 -0.16
C HIS A 49 16.22 18.48 0.22
N PHE A 50 16.61 18.36 1.50
CA PHE A 50 18.03 18.46 1.92
C PHE A 50 18.38 17.65 3.18
N HIS A 51 17.46 17.53 4.13
CA HIS A 51 17.62 16.75 5.37
C HIS A 51 16.28 16.16 5.77
N LEU A 52 16.31 14.96 6.34
CA LEU A 52 15.12 14.33 6.91
C LEU A 52 14.57 15.19 8.06
N ARG A 53 13.33 15.66 7.93
CA ARG A 53 12.65 16.41 9.00
C ARG A 53 12.19 15.46 10.12
N PRO A 54 12.67 15.62 11.38
CA PRO A 54 12.26 14.76 12.49
C PRO A 54 10.74 14.73 12.72
N ALA A 55 10.08 15.88 12.55
CA ALA A 55 8.64 16.01 12.71
C ALA A 55 7.82 15.09 11.78
N MET A 56 8.30 14.85 10.55
CA MET A 56 7.64 13.92 9.61
C MET A 56 7.73 12.48 10.14
N VAL A 57 8.92 12.09 10.60
CA VAL A 57 9.18 10.75 11.13
C VAL A 57 8.34 10.48 12.37
N GLU A 58 8.27 11.45 13.29
CA GLU A 58 7.45 11.37 14.51
C GLU A 58 5.96 11.23 14.17
N ARG A 59 5.45 12.06 13.26
CA ARG A 59 4.07 11.96 12.76
C ARG A 59 3.79 10.59 12.16
N TRP A 60 4.70 10.08 11.33
CA TRP A 60 4.53 8.77 10.71
C TRP A 60 4.54 7.62 11.72
N GLN A 61 5.33 7.71 12.79
CA GLN A 61 5.29 6.73 13.87
C GLN A 61 3.95 6.77 14.61
N ALA A 62 3.43 7.97 14.89
CA ALA A 62 2.16 8.15 15.60
C ALA A 62 0.94 7.72 14.76
N ASP A 63 0.82 8.25 13.55
CA ASP A 63 -0.44 8.19 12.78
C ASP A 63 -0.41 7.12 11.69
N ARG A 64 0.77 6.86 11.12
CA ARG A 64 0.95 5.98 9.95
C ARG A 64 1.61 4.65 10.28
N LYS A 65 1.86 4.39 11.58
CA LYS A 65 2.46 3.16 12.11
C LYS A 65 3.82 2.84 11.47
N LEU A 66 4.62 3.87 11.16
CA LEU A 66 6.02 3.68 10.82
C LEU A 66 6.72 2.96 11.97
N LYS A 67 7.40 1.86 11.65
CA LYS A 67 8.28 1.14 12.59
C LYS A 67 9.71 1.32 12.13
N ILE A 68 10.58 1.67 13.06
CA ILE A 68 12.02 1.79 12.84
C ILE A 68 12.71 0.80 13.77
N ARG A 69 13.67 0.04 13.24
CA ARG A 69 14.48 -0.90 13.99
C ARG A 69 15.92 -0.78 13.54
N GLU A 70 16.81 -0.51 14.49
CA GLU A 70 18.26 -0.57 14.26
C GLU A 70 18.77 -1.98 14.56
N LYS A 71 19.61 -2.53 13.68
CA LYS A 71 20.28 -3.83 13.87
C LYS A 71 21.74 -3.72 13.43
N GLY A 72 22.64 -3.50 14.39
CA GLY A 72 24.02 -3.15 14.09
C GLY A 72 24.06 -1.84 13.30
N ASP A 73 24.74 -1.85 12.16
CA ASP A 73 24.83 -0.69 11.26
C ASP A 73 23.64 -0.57 10.28
N VAL A 74 22.64 -1.46 10.36
CA VAL A 74 21.49 -1.47 9.45
C VAL A 74 20.28 -0.83 10.12
N THR A 75 19.76 0.23 9.51
CA THR A 75 18.43 0.78 9.82
C THR A 75 17.39 0.08 8.96
N ILE A 76 16.37 -0.47 9.61
CA ILE A 76 15.24 -1.14 8.98
C ILE A 76 13.98 -0.35 9.29
N ILE A 77 13.18 -0.05 8.26
CA ILE A 77 11.88 0.57 8.41
C ILE A 77 10.75 -0.29 7.86
N THR A 78 9.56 -0.11 8.41
CA THR A 78 8.33 -0.68 7.87
C THR A 78 7.24 0.37 7.92
N LEU A 79 6.67 0.73 6.77
CA LEU A 79 5.61 1.72 6.65
C LEU A 79 4.62 1.27 5.57
N ALA A 80 3.33 1.36 5.89
CA ALA A 80 2.25 0.90 5.02
C ALA A 80 2.48 -0.54 4.50
N GLY A 81 3.02 -1.44 5.34
CA GLY A 81 3.29 -2.84 4.95
C GLY A 81 4.53 -3.05 4.08
N ILE A 82 5.20 -1.99 3.62
CA ILE A 82 6.45 -2.08 2.85
C ILE A 82 7.62 -2.01 3.83
N LYS A 83 8.53 -2.98 3.70
CA LYS A 83 9.80 -3.02 4.46
C LYS A 83 10.93 -2.51 3.58
N ALA A 84 11.76 -1.62 4.12
CA ALA A 84 13.01 -1.20 3.49
C ALA A 84 14.13 -1.13 4.53
N GLU A 85 15.38 -1.20 4.07
CA GLU A 85 16.54 -1.16 4.95
C GLU A 85 17.71 -0.44 4.28
N SER A 86 18.62 0.10 5.09
CA SER A 86 19.84 0.74 4.64
C SER A 86 20.92 0.71 5.72
N THR A 87 22.18 0.56 5.30
CA THR A 87 23.36 0.75 6.16
C THR A 87 23.80 2.20 6.27
N ALA A 88 23.23 3.09 5.45
CA ALA A 88 23.53 4.53 5.45
C ALA A 88 22.57 5.32 6.36
N GLY A 89 21.88 4.65 7.27
CA GLY A 89 20.96 5.24 8.24
C GLY A 89 19.53 5.43 7.75
N LEU A 90 18.73 6.05 8.62
CA LEU A 90 17.29 6.21 8.47
C LEU A 90 16.86 6.92 7.18
N GLN A 91 17.54 8.01 6.79
CA GLN A 91 17.17 8.77 5.59
C GLN A 91 17.27 7.90 4.34
N MET A 92 18.34 7.10 4.22
CA MET A 92 18.49 6.20 3.09
C MET A 92 17.53 5.01 3.16
N ALA A 93 17.17 4.52 4.35
CA ALA A 93 16.12 3.52 4.49
C ALA A 93 14.75 4.05 4.01
N LEU A 94 14.41 5.32 4.32
CA LEU A 94 13.20 6.00 3.84
C LEU A 94 13.21 6.23 2.33
N ASN A 95 14.36 6.60 1.75
CA ASN A 95 14.52 6.68 0.29
C ASN A 95 14.29 5.33 -0.39
N ASN A 96 14.85 4.25 0.18
CA ASN A 96 14.64 2.89 -0.31
C ASN A 96 13.17 2.48 -0.22
N TRP A 97 12.48 2.84 0.87
CA TRP A 97 11.04 2.64 1.00
C TRP A 97 10.24 3.41 -0.05
N ALA A 98 10.55 4.68 -0.29
CA ALA A 98 9.83 5.49 -1.27
C ALA A 98 9.98 4.93 -2.70
N MET A 99 11.17 4.43 -3.06
CA MET A 99 11.37 3.74 -4.33
C MET A 99 10.54 2.45 -4.42
N ALA A 100 10.47 1.66 -3.35
CA ALA A 100 9.65 0.45 -3.31
C ALA A 100 8.14 0.78 -3.41
N ALA A 101 7.67 1.80 -2.69
CA ALA A 101 6.29 2.27 -2.76
C ALA A 101 5.89 2.71 -4.17
N ARG A 102 6.77 3.43 -4.88
CA ARG A 102 6.55 3.83 -6.27
C ARG A 102 6.47 2.66 -7.24
N ARG A 103 7.29 1.62 -7.03
CA ARG A 103 7.20 0.40 -7.83
C ARG A 103 5.86 -0.30 -7.62
N GLU A 104 5.42 -0.42 -6.36
CA GLU A 104 4.12 -1.00 -6.03
C GLU A 104 2.97 -0.18 -6.64
N ILE A 105 3.03 1.16 -6.61
CA ILE A 105 2.05 2.01 -7.31
C ILE A 105 2.00 1.68 -8.80
N ASN A 106 3.15 1.66 -9.49
CA ASN A 106 3.19 1.39 -10.93
C ASN A 106 2.63 0.00 -11.28
N GLU A 107 2.94 -1.01 -10.47
CA GLU A 107 2.38 -2.36 -10.62
C GLU A 107 0.86 -2.35 -10.42
N LEU A 108 0.39 -1.65 -9.40
CA LEU A 108 -1.02 -1.42 -9.11
C LEU A 108 -1.68 -0.41 -10.04
N GLU A 109 -1.01 0.23 -11.00
CA GLU A 109 -1.68 1.04 -12.03
C GLU A 109 -1.70 0.31 -13.37
N SER A 110 -0.79 -0.64 -13.56
CA SER A 110 -0.66 -1.44 -14.77
C SER A 110 -1.50 -2.73 -14.79
N ALA A 111 -2.03 -3.15 -13.63
CA ALA A 111 -2.87 -4.35 -13.47
C ALA A 111 -4.33 -4.17 -13.94
#